data_AF-A0A1A9RUZ5-F1
#
_entry.id   AF-A0A1A9RUZ5-F1
#
_cell.length_a   1.000
_cell.length_b   1.000
_cell.length_c   1.000
_cell.angle_alpha   90.00
_cell.angle_beta   90.00
_cell.angle_gamma   90.00
#
_symmetry.space_group_name_H-M   'P 1'
#
loop_
_entity.id
_entity.type
_entity.pdbx_description
1 polymer ?
#
loop_
_entity_poly.entity_id
_entity_poly.type
_entity_poly.pdbx_seq_one_letter_code
_entity_poly.pdbx_strand_id
1 'polypeptide(L)'
;MRQLLALLLFAALSAPAVAQHQPAAPHSATPTLAAECEQLIKDTDTLATGAFCYRDNPEVSAYFNELSLILLFDHPKAELCRHQLRHSPAKNYRLNADSNKLCIDSRAERARLRRQIEALVDEKMPEYAAEEAPRRGLTAAELLRRTRAEEAARRARVDVYIRQTEGQ
;
A
#
# COMPACT_ATOMS: atom_id res chain seq x y z
N MET A 1 3.69 65.35 -49.48
CA MET A 1 4.77 65.37 -50.51
C MET A 1 5.97 64.65 -49.91
N ARG A 2 6.31 63.47 -50.47
CA ARG A 2 7.59 63.18 -51.18
C ARG A 2 8.82 63.33 -50.27
N GLN A 3 9.39 62.21 -49.80
CA GLN A 3 10.52 61.48 -50.43
C GLN A 3 11.86 62.24 -50.21
N LEU A 4 13.01 61.69 -49.81
CA LEU A 4 13.53 60.32 -49.82
C LEU A 4 15.00 60.32 -49.26
N LEU A 5 15.50 59.11 -48.91
CA LEU A 5 16.91 58.63 -48.89
C LEU A 5 17.87 59.21 -47.82
N ALA A 6 18.79 58.47 -47.17
CA ALA A 6 19.08 57.05 -46.93
C ALA A 6 20.40 56.98 -46.11
N LEU A 7 20.61 55.95 -45.28
CA LEU A 7 21.84 55.11 -45.26
C LEU A 7 21.87 54.18 -44.02
N LEU A 8 21.75 52.89 -44.34
CA LEU A 8 22.24 51.67 -43.70
C LEU A 8 23.19 51.82 -42.50
N LEU A 9 22.96 51.02 -41.45
CA LEU A 9 24.02 50.24 -40.78
C LEU A 9 23.41 49.06 -39.98
N PHE A 10 23.95 47.88 -40.26
CA PHE A 10 23.68 46.58 -39.65
C PHE A 10 23.99 46.56 -38.15
N ALA A 11 23.11 45.95 -37.35
CA ALA A 11 23.51 45.23 -36.13
C ALA A 11 22.46 44.15 -35.80
N ALA A 12 22.75 42.92 -36.22
CA ALA A 12 22.08 41.73 -35.74
C ALA A 12 22.50 41.48 -34.28
N LEU A 13 21.56 41.57 -33.34
CA LEU A 13 21.68 40.90 -32.05
C LEU A 13 20.56 39.85 -31.97
N SER A 14 20.93 38.62 -32.30
CA SER A 14 20.21 37.42 -31.93
C SER A 14 20.20 37.32 -30.40
N ALA A 15 19.11 37.70 -29.76
CA ALA A 15 18.81 37.27 -28.40
C ALA A 15 18.56 35.76 -28.42
N PRO A 16 19.19 34.95 -27.55
CA PRO A 16 18.78 33.57 -27.41
C PRO A 16 17.38 33.60 -26.78
N ALA A 17 16.41 33.01 -27.48
CA ALA A 17 15.16 32.63 -26.85
C ALA A 17 15.51 31.64 -25.73
N VAL A 18 15.57 32.13 -24.49
CA VAL A 18 15.55 31.27 -23.31
C VAL A 18 14.18 30.61 -23.34
N ALA A 19 14.12 29.44 -23.96
CA ALA A 19 13.02 28.52 -23.81
C ALA A 19 12.85 28.32 -22.30
N GLN A 20 11.80 28.90 -21.73
CA GLN A 20 11.31 28.51 -20.43
C GLN A 20 10.90 27.05 -20.55
N HIS A 21 11.84 26.15 -20.34
CA HIS A 21 11.55 24.80 -19.87
C HIS A 21 10.89 24.98 -18.52
N GLN A 22 9.56 25.15 -18.53
CA GLN A 22 8.76 24.72 -17.41
C GLN A 22 9.12 23.25 -17.21
N PRO A 23 9.69 22.84 -16.06
CA PRO A 23 9.66 21.44 -15.72
C PRO A 23 8.18 21.11 -15.62
N ALA A 24 7.69 20.28 -16.55
CA ALA A 24 6.42 19.61 -16.36
C ALA A 24 6.50 18.99 -14.96
N ALA A 25 5.66 19.49 -14.05
CA ALA A 25 5.45 18.84 -12.77
C ALA A 25 5.26 17.35 -13.09
N PRO A 26 5.96 16.43 -12.39
CA PRO A 26 5.72 15.03 -12.59
C PRO A 26 4.24 14.84 -12.32
N HIS A 27 3.48 14.53 -13.36
CA HIS A 27 2.11 14.11 -13.23
C HIS A 27 2.23 12.80 -12.46
N SER A 28 2.09 12.86 -11.14
CA SER A 28 1.88 11.68 -10.32
C SER A 28 0.61 11.06 -10.85
N ALA A 29 0.76 10.11 -11.78
CA ALA A 29 -0.36 9.47 -12.43
C ALA A 29 -1.20 8.84 -11.34
N THR A 30 -2.41 9.35 -11.14
CA THR A 30 -3.36 8.75 -10.20
C THR A 30 -3.56 7.30 -10.63
N PRO A 31 -3.34 6.31 -9.74
CA PRO A 31 -3.48 4.91 -10.11
C PRO A 31 -4.89 4.64 -10.63
N THR A 32 -5.00 3.79 -11.65
CA THR A 32 -6.31 3.37 -12.16
C THR A 32 -7.01 2.50 -11.12
N LEU A 33 -8.35 2.47 -11.11
CA LEU A 33 -9.10 1.57 -10.22
C LEU A 33 -8.62 0.11 -10.32
N ALA A 34 -8.25 -0.34 -11.52
CA ALA A 34 -7.69 -1.67 -11.71
C ALA A 34 -6.36 -1.87 -10.98
N ALA A 35 -5.46 -0.87 -11.02
CA ALA A 35 -4.18 -0.91 -10.31
C ALA A 35 -4.36 -0.82 -8.79
N GLU A 36 -5.28 0.01 -8.30
CA GLU A 36 -5.61 0.09 -6.87
C GLU A 36 -6.14 -1.26 -6.36
N CYS A 37 -7.04 -1.89 -7.13
CA CYS A 37 -7.59 -3.18 -6.76
C CYS A 37 -6.55 -4.31 -6.84
N GLU A 38 -5.68 -4.30 -7.85
CA GLU A 38 -4.56 -5.24 -7.92
C GLU A 38 -3.64 -5.12 -6.70
N GLN A 39 -3.32 -3.89 -6.28
CA GLN A 39 -2.51 -3.67 -5.09
C GLN A 39 -3.21 -4.15 -3.81
N LEU A 40 -4.49 -3.84 -3.64
CA LEU A 40 -5.28 -4.27 -2.49
C LEU A 40 -5.29 -5.80 -2.34
N ILE A 41 -5.37 -6.53 -3.46
CA ILE A 41 -5.31 -8.00 -3.46
C ILE A 41 -3.92 -8.49 -3.06
N LYS A 42 -2.85 -7.92 -3.62
CA LYS A 42 -1.47 -8.27 -3.26
C LYS A 42 -1.21 -8.04 -1.77
N ASP A 43 -1.72 -6.95 -1.23
CA ASP A 43 -1.64 -6.63 0.20
C ASP A 43 -2.41 -7.69 1.00
N THR A 44 -3.62 -8.08 0.55
CA THR A 44 -4.42 -9.18 1.14
C THR A 44 -3.71 -10.52 1.15
N ASP A 45 -3.13 -10.91 0.02
CA ASP A 45 -2.41 -12.17 -0.10
C ASP A 45 -1.16 -12.20 0.81
N THR A 46 -0.49 -11.07 0.95
CA THR A 46 0.66 -10.91 1.85
C THR A 46 0.25 -11.12 3.30
N LEU A 47 -0.87 -10.52 3.74
CA LEU A 47 -1.37 -10.71 5.11
C LEU A 47 -1.89 -12.14 5.35
N ALA A 48 -2.60 -12.72 4.38
CA ALA A 48 -3.09 -14.10 4.44
C ALA A 48 -1.95 -15.13 4.52
N THR A 49 -0.81 -14.83 3.88
CA THR A 49 0.40 -15.66 3.98
C THR A 49 0.89 -15.77 5.42
N GLY A 50 0.82 -14.69 6.22
CA GLY A 50 1.18 -14.72 7.64
C GLY A 50 0.31 -15.71 8.43
N ALA A 51 -1.02 -15.65 8.26
CA ALA A 51 -1.94 -16.54 8.95
C ALA A 51 -1.70 -18.01 8.58
N PHE A 52 -1.43 -18.27 7.30
CA PHE A 52 -1.10 -19.61 6.81
C PHE A 52 0.24 -20.13 7.35
N CYS A 53 1.29 -19.30 7.39
CA CYS A 53 2.61 -19.71 7.87
C CYS A 53 2.70 -19.95 9.37
N TYR A 54 1.78 -19.38 10.12
CA TYR A 54 1.66 -19.63 11.56
C TYR A 54 0.47 -20.54 11.89
N ARG A 55 -0.08 -21.30 10.93
CA ARG A 55 -1.27 -22.16 11.16
C ARG A 55 -1.13 -23.15 12.32
N ASP A 56 0.10 -23.58 12.61
CA ASP A 56 0.41 -24.50 13.71
C ASP A 56 0.56 -23.77 15.07
N ASN A 57 0.49 -22.44 15.08
CA ASN A 57 0.42 -21.57 16.26
C ASN A 57 -0.88 -20.73 16.21
N PRO A 58 -1.98 -21.22 16.80
CA PRO A 58 -3.30 -20.62 16.69
C PRO A 58 -3.36 -19.14 17.07
N GLU A 59 -2.66 -18.74 18.13
CA GLU A 59 -2.63 -17.36 18.62
C GLU A 59 -1.93 -16.43 17.63
N VAL A 60 -0.84 -16.87 17.02
CA VAL A 60 -0.13 -16.09 16.01
C VAL A 60 -0.88 -16.06 14.69
N SER A 61 -1.50 -17.18 14.29
CA SER A 61 -2.35 -17.24 13.10
C SER A 61 -3.55 -16.31 13.21
N ALA A 62 -4.22 -16.31 14.38
CA ALA A 62 -5.35 -15.42 14.67
C ALA A 62 -4.95 -13.94 14.56
N TYR A 63 -3.76 -13.57 15.05
CA TYR A 63 -3.25 -12.21 14.90
C TYR A 63 -3.11 -11.77 13.45
N PHE A 64 -2.54 -12.60 12.56
CA PHE A 64 -2.44 -12.25 11.14
C PHE A 64 -3.82 -12.19 10.45
N ASN A 65 -4.77 -13.02 10.86
CA ASN A 65 -6.15 -12.90 10.39
C ASN A 65 -6.78 -11.58 10.84
N GLU A 66 -6.55 -11.16 12.09
CA GLU A 66 -7.03 -9.88 12.60
C GLU A 66 -6.42 -8.68 11.87
N LEU A 67 -5.12 -8.70 11.56
CA LEU A 67 -4.47 -7.67 10.74
C LEU A 67 -5.12 -7.56 9.35
N SER A 68 -5.48 -8.70 8.76
CA SER A 68 -6.20 -8.76 7.48
C SER A 68 -7.59 -8.12 7.57
N LEU A 69 -8.32 -8.39 8.66
CA LEU A 69 -9.63 -7.79 8.89
C LEU A 69 -9.53 -6.27 9.07
N ILE A 70 -8.60 -5.81 9.91
CA ILE A 70 -8.38 -4.39 10.22
C ILE A 70 -8.10 -3.58 8.96
N LEU A 71 -7.24 -4.07 8.07
CA LEU A 71 -6.76 -3.24 6.96
C LEU A 71 -7.54 -3.40 5.67
N LEU A 72 -8.11 -4.58 5.41
CA LEU A 72 -8.53 -4.94 4.06
C LEU A 72 -9.99 -5.29 3.96
N PHE A 73 -10.53 -6.10 4.88
CA PHE A 73 -11.97 -6.42 4.82
C PHE A 73 -12.85 -5.22 5.18
N ASP A 74 -12.37 -4.33 6.04
CA ASP A 74 -13.06 -3.08 6.38
C ASP A 74 -12.72 -1.92 5.41
N HIS A 75 -11.85 -2.12 4.42
CA HIS A 75 -11.45 -1.04 3.51
C HIS A 75 -12.62 -0.61 2.62
N PRO A 76 -12.94 0.68 2.45
CA PRO A 76 -14.10 1.13 1.66
C PRO A 76 -14.07 0.67 0.20
N LYS A 77 -12.86 0.52 -0.36
CA LYS A 77 -12.65 -0.02 -1.71
C LYS A 77 -12.66 -1.55 -1.80
N ALA A 78 -12.70 -2.29 -0.69
CA ALA A 78 -12.64 -3.76 -0.72
C ALA A 78 -13.81 -4.38 -1.50
N GLU A 79 -15.03 -3.90 -1.26
CA GLU A 79 -16.20 -4.37 -2.02
C GLU A 79 -16.16 -3.91 -3.49
N LEU A 80 -15.66 -2.71 -3.76
CA LEU A 80 -15.45 -2.21 -5.12
C LEU A 80 -14.45 -3.10 -5.87
N CYS A 81 -13.36 -3.49 -5.20
CA CYS A 81 -12.32 -4.34 -5.78
C CYS A 81 -12.75 -5.80 -5.92
N ARG A 82 -13.53 -6.34 -4.97
CA ARG A 82 -14.23 -7.63 -5.13
C ARG A 82 -15.14 -7.62 -6.36
N HIS A 83 -15.88 -6.54 -6.59
CA HIS A 83 -16.71 -6.39 -7.78
C HIS A 83 -15.86 -6.33 -9.05
N GLN A 84 -14.82 -5.50 -9.07
CA GLN A 84 -13.92 -5.33 -10.22
C GLN A 84 -13.21 -6.64 -10.59
N LEU A 85 -12.80 -7.43 -9.60
CA LEU A 85 -12.12 -8.71 -9.79
C LEU A 85 -12.96 -9.75 -10.54
N ARG A 86 -14.28 -9.77 -10.33
CA ARG A 86 -15.18 -10.66 -11.08
C ARG A 86 -15.11 -10.42 -12.59
N HIS A 87 -14.72 -9.21 -12.98
CA HIS A 87 -14.57 -8.79 -14.37
C HIS A 87 -13.10 -8.78 -14.84
N SER A 88 -12.14 -9.06 -13.96
CA SER A 88 -10.73 -9.14 -14.33
C SER A 88 -10.46 -10.39 -15.19
N PRO A 89 -9.67 -10.29 -16.27
CA PRO A 89 -9.22 -11.47 -17.02
C PRO A 89 -8.30 -12.38 -16.18
N ALA A 90 -7.70 -11.85 -15.10
CA ALA A 90 -6.98 -12.62 -14.09
C ALA A 90 -7.95 -13.28 -13.11
N LYS A 91 -8.83 -14.16 -13.61
CA LYS A 91 -9.86 -14.86 -12.80
C LYS A 91 -9.32 -15.87 -11.79
N ASN A 92 -8.01 -16.06 -11.75
CA ASN A 92 -7.33 -17.02 -10.88
C ASN A 92 -6.16 -16.35 -10.18
N TYR A 93 -6.42 -15.35 -9.32
CA TYR A 93 -5.49 -15.03 -8.24
C TYR A 93 -5.52 -16.24 -7.28
N ARG A 94 -4.82 -17.29 -7.68
CA ARG A 94 -4.49 -18.40 -6.80
C ARG A 94 -3.46 -17.83 -5.87
N LEU A 95 -3.85 -17.66 -4.60
CA LEU A 95 -2.94 -17.73 -3.45
C LEU A 95 -1.75 -18.59 -3.85
N ASN A 96 -0.59 -17.94 -3.99
CA ASN A 96 0.69 -18.46 -4.46
C ASN A 96 0.66 -19.98 -4.74
N ALA A 97 0.79 -20.36 -6.01
CA ALA A 97 0.57 -21.71 -6.55
C ALA A 97 1.40 -22.86 -5.92
N ASP A 98 2.17 -22.59 -4.87
CA ASP A 98 2.89 -23.58 -4.07
C ASP A 98 2.82 -23.18 -2.58
N SER A 99 1.80 -23.69 -1.87
CA SER A 99 1.64 -23.46 -0.44
C SER A 99 2.81 -23.98 0.40
N ASN A 100 3.56 -24.95 -0.12
CA ASN A 100 4.74 -25.50 0.56
C ASN A 100 5.98 -24.61 0.39
N LYS A 101 5.96 -23.64 -0.53
CA LYS A 101 7.00 -22.59 -0.67
C LYS A 101 6.63 -21.27 -0.01
N LEU A 102 5.36 -21.07 0.32
CA LEU A 102 4.87 -19.86 1.00
C LEU A 102 5.49 -19.70 2.39
N CYS A 103 5.68 -20.82 3.08
CA CYS A 103 6.09 -20.85 4.47
C CYS A 103 7.32 -21.74 4.56
N ILE A 104 8.48 -21.10 4.59
CA ILE A 104 9.75 -21.80 4.72
C ILE A 104 10.01 -22.02 6.23
N ASP A 105 10.41 -23.25 6.58
CA ASP A 105 10.35 -23.81 7.94
C ASP A 105 11.31 -23.17 8.96
N SER A 106 12.16 -22.21 8.58
CA SER A 106 13.11 -21.62 9.51
C SER A 106 12.49 -20.52 10.38
N ARG A 107 12.86 -20.50 11.66
CA ARG A 107 12.47 -19.45 12.61
C ARG A 107 12.86 -18.05 12.15
N ALA A 108 14.05 -17.91 11.55
CA ALA A 108 14.55 -16.62 11.07
C ALA A 108 13.70 -16.06 9.92
N GLU A 109 13.23 -16.91 9.02
CA GLU A 109 12.37 -16.51 7.91
C GLU A 109 10.95 -16.19 8.39
N ARG A 110 10.38 -16.98 9.32
CA ARG A 110 9.10 -16.64 9.95
C ARG A 110 9.15 -15.28 10.66
N ALA A 111 10.24 -14.98 11.37
CA ALA A 111 10.45 -13.69 12.00
C ALA A 111 10.61 -12.55 10.96
N ARG A 112 11.26 -12.82 9.82
CA ARG A 112 11.38 -11.86 8.72
C ARG A 112 10.03 -11.58 8.08
N LEU A 113 9.26 -12.61 7.74
CA LEU A 113 7.92 -12.49 7.15
C LEU A 113 7.00 -11.69 8.08
N ARG A 114 7.01 -12.00 9.38
CA ARG A 114 6.26 -11.26 10.38
C ARG A 114 6.57 -9.76 10.35
N ARG A 115 7.86 -9.39 10.39
CA ARG A 115 8.26 -7.97 10.33
C ARG A 115 7.84 -7.29 9.03
N GLN A 116 7.86 -8.00 7.90
CA GLN A 116 7.40 -7.45 6.61
C GLN A 116 5.90 -7.18 6.62
N ILE A 117 5.11 -8.11 7.16
CA ILE A 117 3.67 -7.95 7.32
C ILE A 117 3.34 -6.80 8.28
N GLU A 118 4.00 -6.74 9.44
CA GLU A 118 3.80 -5.67 10.42
C GLU A 118 4.18 -4.30 9.85
N ALA A 119 5.27 -4.21 9.09
CA ALA A 119 5.67 -2.98 8.41
C ALA A 119 4.64 -2.55 7.34
N LEU A 120 4.12 -3.49 6.55
CA LEU A 120 3.05 -3.22 5.59
C LEU A 120 1.80 -2.69 6.29
N VAL A 121 1.46 -3.27 7.45
CA VAL A 121 0.33 -2.80 8.26
C VAL A 121 0.54 -1.37 8.72
N ASP A 122 1.72 -1.09 9.29
CA ASP A 122 2.08 0.23 9.81
C ASP A 122 2.06 1.30 8.70
N GLU A 123 2.47 0.93 7.48
CA GLU A 123 2.45 1.77 6.27
C GLU A 123 1.00 2.08 5.82
N LYS A 124 0.12 1.07 5.78
CA LYS A 124 -1.23 1.19 5.19
C LYS A 124 -2.29 1.74 6.14
N MET A 125 -2.08 1.62 7.45
CA MET A 125 -3.07 2.01 8.46
C MET A 125 -3.54 3.47 8.37
N PRO A 126 -2.70 4.48 8.03
CA PRO A 126 -3.15 5.86 7.84
C PRO A 126 -4.10 6.04 6.66
N GLU A 127 -3.83 5.38 5.53
CA GLU A 127 -4.69 5.40 4.33
C GLU A 127 -6.05 4.79 4.67
N TYR A 128 -6.06 3.59 5.26
CA TYR A 128 -7.27 2.94 5.73
C TYR A 128 -8.08 3.84 6.68
N ALA A 129 -7.42 4.46 7.67
CA ALA A 129 -8.11 5.32 8.63
C ALA A 129 -8.72 6.57 7.96
N ALA A 130 -8.05 7.12 6.94
CA ALA A 130 -8.59 8.24 6.16
C ALA A 130 -9.83 7.85 5.35
N GLU A 131 -9.83 6.66 4.75
CA GLU A 131 -10.96 6.20 3.95
C GLU A 131 -12.15 5.73 4.80
N GLU A 132 -11.92 5.03 5.92
CA GLU A 132 -12.97 4.38 6.71
C GLU A 132 -13.59 5.30 7.79
N ALA A 133 -12.85 6.29 8.29
CA ALA A 133 -13.35 7.18 9.35
C ALA A 133 -14.70 7.87 9.05
N PRO A 134 -14.99 8.34 7.82
CA PRO A 134 -16.30 8.89 7.47
C PRO A 134 -17.46 7.91 7.67
N ARG A 135 -17.27 6.62 7.36
CA ARG A 135 -18.30 5.58 7.55
C ARG A 135 -18.57 5.30 9.02
N ARG A 136 -17.57 5.53 9.88
CA ARG A 136 -17.65 5.33 11.34
C ARG A 136 -18.07 6.59 12.10
N GLY A 137 -18.26 7.72 11.42
CA GLY A 137 -18.55 9.01 12.07
C GLY A 137 -17.40 9.49 12.96
N LEU A 138 -16.16 9.12 12.65
CA LEU A 138 -14.95 9.49 13.38
C LEU A 138 -14.06 10.40 12.53
N THR A 139 -13.07 11.04 13.16
CA THR A 139 -11.96 11.65 12.42
C THR A 139 -10.93 10.57 12.04
N ALA A 140 -10.23 10.76 10.91
CA ALA A 140 -9.15 9.85 10.49
C ALA A 140 -8.07 9.70 11.58
N ALA A 141 -7.70 10.81 12.24
CA ALA A 141 -6.74 10.80 13.33
C ALA A 141 -7.22 9.98 14.55
N GLU A 142 -8.51 10.08 14.89
CA GLU A 142 -9.09 9.32 15.98
C GLU A 142 -9.15 7.82 15.66
N LEU A 143 -9.61 7.45 14.46
CA LEU A 143 -9.64 6.07 14.03
C LEU A 143 -8.23 5.48 13.99
N LEU A 144 -7.27 6.18 13.39
CA LEU A 144 -5.86 5.76 13.33
C LEU A 144 -5.28 5.53 14.73
N ARG A 145 -5.53 6.44 15.68
CA ARG A 145 -5.05 6.31 17.06
C ARG A 145 -5.62 5.06 17.74
N ARG A 146 -6.93 4.82 17.60
CA ARG A 146 -7.60 3.64 18.19
C ARG A 146 -7.06 2.35 17.58
N THR A 147 -7.00 2.28 16.25
CA THR A 147 -6.50 1.10 15.53
C THR A 147 -5.05 0.78 15.90
N ARG A 148 -4.15 1.78 15.96
CA ARG A 148 -2.76 1.59 16.41
C ARG A 148 -2.67 1.07 17.84
N ALA A 149 -3.49 1.58 18.75
CA ALA A 149 -3.48 1.13 20.14
C ALA A 149 -3.95 -0.32 20.26
N GLU A 150 -4.99 -0.71 19.54
CA GLU A 150 -5.47 -2.09 19.52
C GLU A 150 -4.46 -3.05 18.89
N GLU A 151 -3.87 -2.66 17.76
CA GLU A 151 -2.84 -3.43 17.06
C GLU A 151 -1.61 -3.62 17.94
N ALA A 152 -1.10 -2.56 18.57
CA ALA A 152 0.06 -2.65 19.46
C ALA A 152 -0.20 -3.60 20.65
N ALA A 153 -1.42 -3.57 21.22
CA ALA A 153 -1.80 -4.48 22.29
C ALA A 153 -1.85 -5.94 21.82
N ARG A 154 -2.31 -6.20 20.59
CA ARG A 154 -2.33 -7.54 19.98
C ARG A 154 -0.91 -8.03 19.67
N ARG A 155 -0.09 -7.19 19.02
CA ARG A 155 1.32 -7.43 18.71
C ARG A 155 2.11 -7.82 19.97
N ALA A 156 1.93 -7.08 21.06
CA ALA A 156 2.59 -7.37 22.34
C ALA A 156 2.20 -8.75 22.94
N ARG A 157 0.93 -9.18 22.81
CA ARG A 157 0.51 -10.51 23.27
C ARG A 157 1.18 -11.60 22.42
N VAL A 158 1.13 -11.45 21.11
CA VAL A 158 1.70 -12.40 20.13
C VAL A 158 3.21 -12.53 20.30
N ASP A 159 3.90 -11.43 20.58
CA ASP A 159 5.33 -11.41 20.92
C ASP A 159 5.67 -12.30 22.10
N VAL A 160 4.83 -12.32 23.15
CA VAL A 160 5.02 -13.19 24.30
C VAL A 160 4.87 -14.66 23.88
N TYR A 161 3.82 -14.99 23.12
CA TYR A 161 3.58 -16.35 22.64
C TYR A 161 4.72 -16.87 21.77
N ILE A 162 5.18 -16.08 20.79
CA ILE A 162 6.27 -16.49 19.88
C ILE A 162 7.55 -16.79 20.67
N ARG A 163 7.90 -15.94 21.64
CA ARG A 163 9.08 -16.19 22.49
C ARG A 163 8.96 -17.48 23.30
N GLN A 164 7.76 -17.85 23.72
CA GLN A 164 7.51 -19.09 24.46
C GLN A 164 7.57 -20.33 23.55
N THR A 165 7.06 -20.24 22.32
CA THR A 165 6.95 -21.40 21.42
C THR A 165 8.17 -21.63 20.55
N GLU A 166 8.92 -20.58 20.20
CA GLU A 166 10.06 -20.68 19.27
C GLU A 166 11.44 -20.57 19.96
N GLY A 167 11.48 -20.42 21.29
CA GLY A 167 12.69 -20.13 22.05
C GLY A 167 13.19 -18.70 21.82
N GLN A 168 14.25 -18.28 22.54
CA GLN A 168 14.94 -17.00 22.30
C GLN A 168 15.90 -17.07 21.12
#